data_AF-A0A7R9GHL0-F1
#
_entry.id   AF-A0A7R9GHL0-F1
#
_cell.length_a   1.000
_cell.length_b   1.000
_cell.length_c   1.000
_cell.angle_alpha   90.00
_cell.angle_beta   90.00
_cell.angle_gamma   90.00
#
_symmetry.space_group_name_H-M   'P 1'
#
loop_
_entity.id
_entity.type
_entity.pdbx_description
1 polymer ?
#
loop_
_entity_poly.entity_id
_entity_poly.type
_entity_poly.pdbx_seq_one_letter_code
_entity_poly.pdbx_strand_id
1 'polypeptide(L)'
;MKLLARKLRQFDDRCLLQVGKHSVCSVTSLDVGYLALCEASYSDVLVFGFLEEMLKQFIKLYDVPVVDRATRPFAFIEFDKVIQSLRQKYNSKVGVVQRLNFGALSEELRLRPPSVIGKTDLEDLGVRHPVPDVTNGVGSAPHPVLTHSFREELVFAPLGCINLFWIFVTVILASINFYRGVISIHLANVFEIDGPTVSTGLSLVIESFLQISQAYFLASTNQSREFGSVAVAVIQFWCVVYLWSIRDPWMSILHVVSAVIMTALTLSRHYSVKAAKFCV
;
A
#
# COMPACT_ATOMS: atom_id res chain seq x y z
N MET A 1 4.72 -9.84 6.30
CA MET A 1 5.42 -10.64 5.29
C MET A 1 6.89 -10.24 5.10
N LYS A 2 7.22 -8.96 4.84
CA LYS A 2 8.63 -8.50 4.68
C LYS A 2 9.55 -8.83 5.86
N LEU A 3 9.06 -8.66 7.08
CA LEU A 3 9.83 -8.95 8.29
C LEU A 3 10.13 -10.45 8.42
N LEU A 4 9.16 -11.30 8.08
CA LEU A 4 9.34 -12.75 8.00
C LEU A 4 10.37 -13.11 6.93
N ALA A 5 10.22 -12.60 5.70
CA ALA A 5 11.16 -12.87 4.60
C ALA A 5 12.62 -12.49 4.93
N ARG A 6 12.84 -11.36 5.63
CA ARG A 6 14.18 -10.94 6.08
C ARG A 6 14.77 -11.86 7.16
N LYS A 7 13.92 -12.50 7.95
CA LYS A 7 14.30 -13.34 9.08
C LYS A 7 14.09 -14.82 8.82
N LEU A 8 13.74 -15.23 7.59
CA LEU A 8 13.51 -16.64 7.25
C LEU A 8 14.71 -17.54 7.57
N ARG A 9 15.94 -17.00 7.47
CA ARG A 9 17.17 -17.71 7.84
C ARG A 9 17.31 -17.96 9.36
N GLN A 10 16.52 -17.26 10.18
CA GLN A 10 16.54 -17.35 11.64
C GLN A 10 15.49 -18.33 12.17
N PHE A 11 14.61 -18.85 11.31
CA PHE A 11 13.56 -19.78 11.67
C PHE A 11 13.80 -21.16 11.04
N ASP A 12 13.07 -22.16 11.50
CA ASP A 12 13.15 -23.52 10.97
C ASP A 12 12.76 -23.60 9.48
N ASP A 13 13.19 -24.68 8.82
CA ASP A 13 12.92 -24.94 7.40
C ASP A 13 11.43 -24.88 7.05
N ARG A 14 10.52 -25.08 8.00
CA ARG A 14 9.06 -24.94 7.85
C ARG A 14 8.50 -24.07 8.96
N CYS A 15 7.80 -22.99 8.58
CA CYS A 15 7.19 -22.08 9.53
C CYS A 15 5.73 -21.80 9.18
N LEU A 16 4.91 -21.61 10.21
CA LEU A 16 3.53 -21.15 10.12
C LEU A 16 3.36 -19.93 11.04
N LEU A 17 2.94 -18.80 10.47
CA LEU A 17 2.67 -17.56 11.19
C LEU A 17 1.20 -17.16 11.01
N GLN A 18 0.45 -17.13 12.11
CA GLN A 18 -0.96 -16.74 12.07
C GLN A 18 -1.14 -15.23 12.26
N VAL A 19 -1.75 -14.59 11.26
CA VAL A 19 -2.00 -13.13 11.22
C VAL A 19 -3.50 -12.87 11.09
N GLY A 20 -4.20 -12.96 12.22
CA GLY A 20 -5.65 -12.71 12.27
C GLY A 20 -6.42 -13.78 11.51
N LYS A 21 -7.15 -13.39 10.45
CA LYS A 21 -7.91 -14.32 9.58
C LYS A 21 -7.07 -15.01 8.50
N HIS A 22 -5.78 -14.74 8.46
CA HIS A 22 -4.86 -15.29 7.46
C HIS A 22 -3.70 -16.01 8.13
N SER A 23 -3.11 -16.94 7.41
CA SER A 23 -1.90 -17.68 7.80
C SER A 23 -0.83 -17.50 6.73
N VAL A 24 0.40 -17.24 7.18
CA VAL A 24 1.59 -17.19 6.32
C VAL A 24 2.39 -18.45 6.56
N CYS A 25 2.55 -19.26 5.53
CA CYS A 25 3.36 -20.48 5.58
C CYS A 25 4.66 -20.24 4.82
N SER A 26 5.76 -20.80 5.29
CA SER A 26 7.03 -20.77 4.57
C SER A 26 7.78 -22.08 4.62
N VAL A 27 8.52 -22.34 3.54
CA VAL A 27 9.52 -23.41 3.42
C VAL A 27 10.83 -22.79 2.96
N THR A 28 11.95 -23.13 3.59
CA THR A 28 13.29 -22.65 3.20
C THR A 28 14.15 -23.83 2.76
N SER A 29 14.87 -23.68 1.64
CA SER A 29 15.84 -24.68 1.17
C SER A 29 16.83 -24.05 0.20
N LEU A 30 18.10 -24.49 0.24
CA LEU A 30 19.17 -24.03 -0.66
C LEU A 30 19.26 -22.48 -0.74
N ASP A 31 19.19 -21.81 0.42
CA ASP A 31 19.18 -20.35 0.53
C ASP A 31 18.00 -19.61 -0.16
N VAL A 32 16.99 -20.35 -0.61
CA VAL A 32 15.75 -19.83 -1.20
C VAL A 32 14.59 -20.05 -0.24
N GLY A 33 13.85 -18.97 0.06
CA GLY A 33 12.63 -19.01 0.85
C GLY A 33 11.38 -19.00 -0.03
N TYR A 34 10.49 -19.96 0.19
CA TYR A 34 9.18 -20.07 -0.45
C TYR A 34 8.12 -19.67 0.56
N LEU A 35 7.24 -18.72 0.22
CA LEU A 35 6.19 -18.25 1.14
C LEU A 35 4.83 -18.26 0.45
N ALA A 36 3.79 -18.59 1.22
CA ALA A 36 2.40 -18.50 0.81
C ALA A 36 1.58 -17.76 1.88
N LEU A 37 0.60 -16.97 1.42
CA LEU A 37 -0.43 -16.37 2.27
C LEU A 37 -1.76 -17.06 1.93
N CYS A 38 -2.44 -17.56 2.95
CA CYS A 38 -3.71 -18.25 2.81
C CYS A 38 -4.70 -17.79 3.90
N GLU A 39 -5.99 -18.08 3.71
CA GLU A 39 -6.98 -17.92 4.77
C GLU A 39 -6.71 -18.94 5.88
N ALA A 40 -6.99 -18.59 7.13
CA ALA A 40 -6.78 -19.50 8.27
C ALA A 40 -7.62 -20.79 8.20
N SER A 41 -8.67 -20.81 7.36
CA SER A 41 -9.50 -21.99 7.08
C SER A 41 -8.95 -22.89 5.97
N TYR A 42 -7.90 -22.47 5.26
CA TYR A 42 -7.29 -23.27 4.21
C TYR A 42 -6.36 -24.34 4.82
N SER A 43 -6.39 -25.56 4.30
CA SER A 43 -5.69 -26.69 4.91
C SER A 43 -4.16 -26.52 4.85
N ASP A 44 -3.50 -26.57 6.02
CA ASP A 44 -2.03 -26.50 6.13
C ASP A 44 -1.34 -27.54 5.23
N VAL A 45 -1.91 -28.75 5.16
CA VAL A 45 -1.41 -29.84 4.30
C VAL A 45 -1.35 -29.41 2.83
N LEU A 46 -2.37 -28.68 2.36
CA LEU A 46 -2.43 -28.20 0.98
C LEU A 46 -1.43 -27.07 0.74
N VAL A 47 -1.23 -26.16 1.71
CA VAL A 47 -0.26 -25.06 1.56
C VAL A 47 1.16 -25.58 1.52
N PHE A 48 1.52 -26.48 2.44
CA PHE A 48 2.87 -27.04 2.45
C PHE A 48 3.13 -27.91 1.23
N GLY A 49 2.14 -28.68 0.75
CA GLY A 49 2.24 -29.40 -0.52
C GLY A 49 2.46 -28.46 -1.72
N PHE A 50 1.74 -27.32 -1.75
CA PHE A 50 1.95 -26.28 -2.76
C PHE A 50 3.37 -25.70 -2.73
N LEU A 51 3.88 -25.37 -1.54
CA LEU A 51 5.23 -24.81 -1.37
C LEU A 51 6.33 -25.82 -1.75
N GLU A 52 6.16 -27.10 -1.43
CA GLU A 52 7.09 -28.15 -1.84
C GLU A 52 7.10 -28.39 -3.35
N GLU A 53 5.94 -28.35 -4.00
CA GLU A 53 5.86 -28.49 -5.45
C GLU A 53 6.47 -27.26 -6.15
N MET A 54 6.27 -26.06 -5.60
CA MET A 54 6.98 -24.84 -6.05
C MET A 54 8.50 -25.00 -5.96
N LEU A 55 9.01 -25.45 -4.81
CA LEU A 55 10.43 -25.70 -4.61
C LEU A 55 10.98 -26.68 -5.66
N LYS A 56 10.30 -27.82 -5.85
CA LYS A 56 10.70 -28.85 -6.83
C LYS A 56 10.75 -28.30 -8.26
N GLN A 57 9.79 -27.48 -8.66
CA GLN A 57 9.79 -26.88 -9.99
C GLN A 57 10.87 -25.81 -10.14
N PHE A 58 11.14 -25.04 -9.08
CA PHE A 58 12.15 -23.98 -9.11
C PHE A 58 13.55 -24.56 -9.28
N ILE A 59 13.93 -25.56 -8.49
CA ILE A 59 15.24 -26.23 -8.59
C ILE A 59 15.42 -26.99 -9.90
N LYS A 60 14.32 -27.37 -10.57
CA LYS A 60 14.35 -28.02 -11.88
C LYS A 60 14.62 -27.04 -13.02
N LEU A 61 14.16 -25.79 -12.87
CA LEU A 61 14.27 -24.76 -13.90
C LEU A 61 15.51 -23.88 -13.75
N TYR A 62 16.02 -23.72 -12.52
CA TYR A 62 17.13 -22.82 -12.24
C TYR A 62 18.23 -23.53 -11.43
N ASP A 63 19.45 -23.50 -11.95
CA ASP A 63 20.63 -24.02 -11.26
C ASP A 63 21.07 -23.07 -10.13
N VAL A 64 21.59 -23.63 -9.04
CA VAL A 64 22.09 -22.89 -7.87
C VAL A 64 23.03 -21.72 -8.24
N PRO A 65 24.03 -21.88 -9.14
CA PRO A 65 24.93 -20.78 -9.47
C PRO A 65 24.23 -19.61 -10.18
N VAL A 66 23.12 -19.86 -10.89
CA VAL A 66 22.33 -18.80 -11.54
C VAL A 66 21.55 -18.02 -10.49
N VAL A 67 21.00 -18.73 -9.50
CA VAL A 67 20.30 -18.15 -8.36
C VAL A 67 21.24 -17.28 -7.52
N ASP A 68 22.43 -17.76 -7.20
CA ASP A 68 23.42 -17.03 -6.39
C ASP A 68 23.94 -15.75 -7.06
N ARG A 69 24.01 -15.74 -8.39
CA ARG A 69 24.45 -14.56 -9.17
C ARG A 69 23.35 -13.53 -9.41
N ALA A 70 22.11 -13.83 -9.04
CA ALA A 70 20.98 -12.93 -9.26
C ALA A 70 21.06 -11.72 -8.32
N THR A 71 21.48 -10.57 -8.85
CA THR A 71 21.53 -9.31 -8.10
C THR A 71 20.29 -8.43 -8.32
N ARG A 72 19.51 -8.73 -9.36
CA ARG A 72 18.33 -7.93 -9.73
C ARG A 72 17.07 -8.45 -9.02
N PRO A 73 16.22 -7.55 -8.52
CA PRO A 73 14.87 -7.89 -8.08
C PRO A 73 14.10 -8.63 -9.18
N PHE A 74 13.39 -9.70 -8.83
CA PHE A 74 12.57 -10.49 -9.78
C PHE A 74 13.33 -11.05 -10.98
N ALA A 75 14.61 -11.41 -10.83
CA ALA A 75 15.41 -12.04 -11.88
C ALA A 75 14.77 -13.31 -12.49
N PHE A 76 13.86 -13.95 -11.76
CA PHE A 76 13.17 -15.18 -12.15
C PHE A 76 11.67 -14.96 -12.45
N ILE A 77 11.30 -13.81 -13.01
CA ILE A 77 9.89 -13.45 -13.28
C ILE A 77 9.16 -14.45 -14.19
N GLU A 78 9.88 -15.15 -15.07
CA GLU A 78 9.31 -16.17 -15.95
C GLU A 78 8.71 -17.36 -15.19
N PHE A 79 9.16 -17.60 -13.96
CA PHE A 79 8.62 -18.62 -13.07
C PHE A 79 7.16 -18.34 -12.66
N ASP A 80 6.66 -17.11 -12.84
CA ASP A 80 5.28 -16.73 -12.50
C ASP A 80 4.23 -17.64 -13.16
N LYS A 81 4.49 -18.12 -14.39
CA LYS A 81 3.61 -19.07 -15.08
C LYS A 81 3.46 -20.39 -14.32
N VAL A 82 4.55 -20.88 -13.72
CA VAL A 82 4.55 -22.09 -12.90
C VAL A 82 3.79 -21.83 -11.60
N ILE A 83 4.01 -20.68 -10.96
CA ILE A 83 3.29 -20.28 -9.75
C ILE A 83 1.78 -20.24 -10.00
N GLN A 84 1.34 -19.62 -11.10
CA GLN A 84 -0.07 -19.54 -11.48
C GLN A 84 -0.67 -20.93 -11.73
N SER A 85 0.02 -21.79 -12.48
CA SER A 85 -0.42 -23.16 -12.76
C SER A 85 -0.57 -23.99 -11.47
N LEU A 86 0.42 -23.93 -10.57
CA LEU A 86 0.35 -24.60 -9.27
C LEU A 86 -0.76 -24.03 -8.41
N ARG A 87 -0.93 -22.70 -8.37
CA ARG A 87 -2.01 -22.07 -7.60
C ARG A 87 -3.39 -22.54 -8.05
N GLN A 88 -3.63 -22.60 -9.36
CA GLN A 88 -4.90 -23.10 -9.91
C GLN A 88 -5.12 -24.56 -9.54
N LYS A 89 -4.08 -25.40 -9.63
CA LYS A 89 -4.11 -26.80 -9.21
C LYS A 89 -4.56 -26.92 -7.75
N TYR A 90 -3.89 -26.24 -6.81
CA TYR A 90 -4.15 -26.37 -5.36
C TYR A 90 -5.43 -25.66 -4.87
N ASN A 91 -5.98 -24.72 -5.64
CA ASN A 91 -7.26 -24.07 -5.32
C ASN A 91 -8.48 -24.76 -5.93
N SER A 92 -8.29 -25.61 -6.94
CA SER A 92 -9.39 -26.32 -7.60
C SER A 92 -9.84 -27.52 -6.78
N LYS A 93 -11.06 -27.47 -6.21
CA LYS A 93 -11.65 -28.52 -5.36
C LYS A 93 -11.79 -29.90 -6.03
N VAL A 94 -11.63 -30.00 -7.35
CA VAL A 94 -11.97 -31.19 -8.14
C VAL A 94 -10.75 -32.07 -8.50
N GLY A 95 -9.51 -31.56 -8.40
CA GLY A 95 -8.33 -32.28 -8.94
C GLY A 95 -7.23 -32.66 -7.93
N VAL A 96 -7.17 -32.01 -6.76
CA VAL A 96 -6.07 -32.19 -5.79
C VAL A 96 -6.22 -33.48 -4.97
N VAL A 97 -7.47 -33.88 -4.72
CA VAL A 97 -7.81 -35.06 -3.91
C VAL A 97 -7.39 -36.38 -4.58
N GLN A 98 -7.18 -36.40 -5.90
CA GLN A 98 -6.90 -37.63 -6.65
C GLN A 98 -5.42 -37.88 -7.02
N ARG A 99 -4.52 -36.88 -6.92
CA ARG A 99 -3.13 -37.03 -7.42
C ARG A 99 -2.01 -36.82 -6.39
N LEU A 100 -2.32 -36.35 -5.19
CA LEU A 100 -1.34 -36.24 -4.11
C LEU A 100 -1.58 -37.40 -3.15
N ASN A 101 -0.53 -38.16 -2.83
CA ASN A 101 -0.54 -39.14 -1.75
C ASN A 101 -0.76 -38.40 -0.42
N PHE A 102 -2.01 -38.07 -0.11
CA PHE A 102 -2.43 -37.35 1.09
C PHE A 102 -1.91 -38.04 2.35
N GLY A 103 -1.83 -39.38 2.31
CA GLY A 103 -1.22 -40.18 3.37
C GLY A 103 0.25 -39.85 3.62
N ALA A 104 1.07 -39.75 2.57
CA ALA A 104 2.51 -39.49 2.73
C ALA A 104 2.80 -38.07 3.25
N LEU A 105 2.11 -37.05 2.71
CA LEU A 105 2.31 -35.66 3.15
C LEU A 105 1.70 -35.39 4.54
N SER A 106 0.55 -36.01 4.84
CA SER A 106 -0.06 -35.93 6.18
C SER A 106 0.77 -36.67 7.22
N GLU A 107 1.36 -37.81 6.89
CA GLU A 107 2.29 -38.52 7.76
C GLU A 107 3.59 -37.72 7.93
N GLU A 108 4.14 -37.12 6.87
CA GLU A 108 5.32 -36.26 6.96
C GLU A 108 5.09 -35.01 7.83
N LEU A 109 3.93 -34.35 7.68
CA LEU A 109 3.55 -33.21 8.54
C LEU A 109 3.27 -33.63 9.98
N ARG A 110 2.77 -34.86 10.20
CA ARG A 110 2.65 -35.45 11.54
C ARG A 110 4.00 -35.73 12.18
N LEU A 111 4.95 -36.24 11.39
CA LEU A 111 6.29 -36.60 11.84
C LEU A 111 7.17 -35.36 12.07
N ARG A 112 6.95 -34.26 11.32
CA ARG A 112 7.64 -32.99 11.49
C ARG A 112 6.66 -31.80 11.43
N PRO A 113 6.03 -31.45 12.57
CA PRO A 113 5.10 -30.32 12.61
C PRO A 113 5.83 -29.01 12.29
N PRO A 114 5.19 -28.06 11.56
CA PRO A 114 5.75 -26.73 11.35
C PRO A 114 5.96 -26.00 12.66
N SER A 115 7.04 -25.22 12.77
CA SER A 115 7.21 -24.31 13.90
C SER A 115 6.14 -23.22 13.82
N VAL A 116 5.31 -23.11 14.86
CA VAL A 116 4.28 -22.08 14.97
C VAL A 116 4.93 -20.84 15.58
N ILE A 117 5.12 -19.80 14.78
CA ILE A 117 5.74 -18.55 15.24
C ILE A 117 4.65 -17.68 15.86
N GLY A 118 4.78 -17.36 17.16
CA GLY A 118 3.89 -16.44 17.85
C GLY A 118 4.11 -15.01 17.41
N LYS A 119 3.07 -14.16 17.49
CA LYS A 119 3.19 -12.72 17.16
C LYS A 119 4.24 -12.01 18.03
N THR A 120 4.42 -12.47 19.27
CA THR A 120 5.38 -11.98 20.26
C THR A 120 6.84 -12.24 19.87
N ASP A 121 7.14 -13.36 19.20
CA ASP A 121 8.53 -13.71 18.81
C ASP A 121 9.04 -12.81 17.66
N LEU A 122 8.10 -12.30 16.86
CA LEU A 122 8.40 -11.36 15.77
C LEU A 122 8.65 -9.93 16.31
N GLU A 123 8.07 -9.60 17.46
CA GLU A 123 8.18 -8.30 18.15
C GLU A 123 9.43 -8.21 19.04
N ASP A 124 9.81 -9.28 19.73
CA ASP A 124 10.97 -9.31 20.64
C ASP A 124 12.32 -9.16 19.91
N LEU A 125 12.36 -9.55 18.62
CA LEU A 125 13.50 -9.31 17.74
C LEU A 125 13.48 -7.91 17.09
N GLY A 126 12.59 -7.01 17.53
CA GLY A 126 12.35 -5.68 16.97
C GLY A 126 12.83 -4.51 17.84
N VAL A 127 13.25 -4.74 19.08
CA VAL A 127 13.71 -3.68 20.00
C VAL A 127 15.06 -4.06 20.61
N ARG A 128 16.16 -3.83 19.89
CA ARG A 128 17.44 -3.57 20.56
C ARG A 128 17.56 -2.07 20.81
N HIS A 129 17.33 -1.67 22.05
CA HIS A 129 17.82 -0.40 22.58
C HIS A 129 19.34 -0.29 22.33
N PRO A 130 19.87 0.91 22.01
CA PRO A 130 21.31 1.12 21.96
C PRO A 130 21.85 1.06 23.39
N VAL A 131 22.56 -0.02 23.73
CA VAL A 131 23.40 -0.10 24.93
C VAL A 131 24.75 0.53 24.58
N PRO A 132 25.38 1.32 25.48
CA PRO A 132 26.65 1.97 25.19
C PRO A 132 27.80 0.96 25.12
N ASP A 133 28.73 1.32 24.25
CA ASP A 133 30.03 0.75 23.91
C ASP A 133 30.89 0.29 25.11
N VAL A 134 31.39 -0.95 25.07
CA VAL A 134 32.64 -1.39 25.73
C VAL A 134 33.31 -2.52 24.92
N THR A 135 34.23 -2.10 24.04
CA THR A 135 35.57 -2.67 23.75
C THR A 135 35.78 -3.96 22.93
N ASN A 136 36.80 -3.83 22.07
CA ASN A 136 37.77 -4.81 21.58
C ASN A 136 37.48 -5.60 20.30
N GLY A 137 37.97 -5.05 19.18
CA GLY A 137 39.09 -5.66 18.47
C GLY A 137 38.78 -6.58 17.27
N VAL A 138 39.44 -6.22 16.16
CA VAL A 138 39.78 -7.02 14.97
C VAL A 138 38.84 -6.85 13.77
N GLY A 139 39.49 -6.50 12.67
CA GLY A 139 38.91 -5.84 11.51
C GLY A 139 38.03 -6.72 10.64
N SER A 140 37.06 -6.06 10.02
CA SER A 140 36.50 -6.38 8.72
C SER A 140 35.79 -5.12 8.23
N ALA A 141 36.11 -4.70 7.01
CA ALA A 141 35.60 -3.47 6.41
C ALA A 141 34.05 -3.40 6.45
N PRO A 142 33.43 -2.24 6.73
CA PRO A 142 31.99 -2.11 6.60
C PRO A 142 31.64 -2.03 5.12
N HIS A 143 31.09 -3.11 4.57
CA HIS A 143 30.32 -3.02 3.33
C HIS A 143 29.17 -2.03 3.56
N PRO A 144 28.91 -1.11 2.61
CA PRO A 144 27.80 -0.19 2.73
C PRO A 144 26.50 -1.00 2.70
N VAL A 145 25.82 -1.07 3.85
CA VAL A 145 24.43 -1.51 3.93
C VAL A 145 23.61 -0.47 3.19
N LEU A 146 23.46 -0.70 1.88
CA LEU A 146 22.63 0.10 1.00
C LEU A 146 21.19 -0.19 1.40
N THR A 147 20.69 0.57 2.38
CA THR A 147 19.27 0.70 2.72
C THR A 147 18.56 1.37 1.55
N HIS A 148 18.53 0.72 0.39
CA HIS A 148 17.54 1.06 -0.61
C HIS A 148 16.23 0.54 -0.05
N SER A 149 15.43 1.44 0.50
CA SER A 149 14.05 1.18 0.79
C SER A 149 13.45 0.60 -0.48
N PHE A 150 13.21 -0.71 -0.49
CA PHE A 150 12.32 -1.32 -1.47
C PHE A 150 10.94 -0.75 -1.18
N ARG A 151 10.70 0.40 -1.79
CA ARG A 151 9.39 0.97 -2.01
C ARG A 151 8.65 -0.12 -2.77
N GLU A 152 7.82 -0.88 -2.05
CA GLU A 152 6.76 -1.62 -2.71
C GLU A 152 6.07 -0.61 -3.61
N GLU A 153 6.07 -0.89 -4.90
CA GLU A 153 5.31 -0.11 -5.86
C GLU A 153 3.84 -0.39 -5.54
N LEU A 154 3.31 0.41 -4.61
CA LEU A 154 1.91 0.50 -4.28
C LEU A 154 1.22 1.11 -5.49
N VAL A 155 0.99 0.28 -6.52
CA VAL A 155 0.26 0.72 -7.71
C VAL A 155 -1.21 0.75 -7.34
N PHE A 156 -1.72 1.98 -7.23
CA PHE A 156 -3.04 2.33 -6.71
C PHE A 156 -4.18 1.61 -7.43
N ALA A 157 -5.26 1.34 -6.70
CA ALA A 157 -6.55 1.09 -7.33
C ALA A 157 -6.84 2.26 -8.29
N PRO A 158 -7.30 1.96 -9.53
CA PRO A 158 -7.73 3.01 -10.45
C PRO A 158 -8.76 3.90 -9.76
N LEU A 159 -8.69 5.22 -10.00
CA LEU A 159 -9.71 6.12 -9.46
C LEU A 159 -11.07 5.65 -9.98
N GLY A 160 -11.97 5.27 -9.06
CA GLY A 160 -13.33 4.91 -9.42
C GLY A 160 -14.05 6.08 -10.07
N CYS A 161 -15.07 5.78 -10.89
CA CYS A 161 -15.83 6.80 -11.62
C CYS A 161 -16.38 7.92 -10.72
N ILE A 162 -16.74 7.59 -9.48
CA ILE A 162 -17.21 8.56 -8.47
C ILE A 162 -16.12 9.57 -8.10
N ASN A 163 -14.88 9.12 -7.88
CA ASN A 163 -13.76 10.01 -7.55
C ASN A 163 -13.41 10.91 -8.74
N LEU A 164 -13.44 10.37 -9.96
CA LEU A 164 -13.20 11.13 -11.19
C LEU A 164 -14.28 12.19 -11.41
N PHE A 165 -15.55 11.83 -11.20
CA PHE A 165 -16.67 12.75 -11.27
C PHE A 165 -16.50 13.91 -10.29
N TRP A 166 -16.19 13.63 -9.02
CA TRP A 166 -16.00 14.67 -8.01
C TRP A 166 -14.77 15.55 -8.24
N ILE A 167 -13.68 14.99 -8.76
CA ILE A 167 -12.52 15.77 -9.22
C ILE A 167 -12.94 16.74 -10.32
N PHE A 168 -13.68 16.28 -11.32
CA PHE A 168 -14.16 17.11 -12.42
C PHE A 168 -15.06 18.25 -11.93
N VAL A 169 -16.05 17.92 -11.07
CA VAL A 169 -16.93 18.92 -10.44
C VAL A 169 -16.10 19.96 -9.68
N THR A 170 -15.15 19.52 -8.84
CA THR A 170 -14.30 20.42 -8.04
C THR A 170 -13.45 21.34 -8.91
N VAL A 171 -12.90 20.85 -10.02
CA VAL A 171 -12.12 21.67 -10.96
C VAL A 171 -12.99 22.76 -11.61
N ILE A 172 -14.22 22.43 -12.01
CA ILE A 172 -15.15 23.43 -12.56
C ILE A 172 -15.47 24.51 -11.51
N LEU A 173 -15.79 24.12 -10.27
CA LEU A 173 -16.02 25.08 -9.18
C LEU A 173 -14.80 25.98 -8.95
N ALA A 174 -13.58 25.41 -8.97
CA ALA A 174 -12.35 26.17 -8.78
C ALA A 174 -12.13 27.19 -9.91
N SER A 175 -12.43 26.82 -11.17
CA SER A 175 -12.33 27.71 -12.32
C SER A 175 -13.32 28.87 -12.26
N ILE A 176 -14.57 28.61 -11.89
CA ILE A 176 -15.59 29.66 -11.70
C ILE A 176 -15.15 30.62 -10.59
N ASN A 177 -14.66 30.09 -9.46
CA ASN A 177 -14.22 30.91 -8.34
C ASN A 177 -12.96 31.74 -8.68
N PHE A 178 -12.06 31.18 -9.49
CA PHE A 178 -10.85 31.87 -9.94
C PHE A 178 -11.21 33.04 -10.85
N TYR A 179 -12.11 32.82 -11.81
CA TYR A 179 -12.61 33.87 -12.68
C TYR A 179 -13.28 35.00 -11.88
N ARG A 180 -14.13 34.65 -10.91
CA ARG A 180 -14.76 35.63 -10.00
C ARG A 180 -13.73 36.41 -9.18
N GLY A 181 -12.69 35.74 -8.68
CA GLY A 181 -11.60 36.39 -7.96
C GLY A 181 -10.83 37.39 -8.82
N VAL A 182 -10.45 37.02 -10.03
CA VAL A 182 -9.74 37.90 -10.97
C VAL A 182 -10.60 39.11 -11.34
N ILE A 183 -11.88 38.90 -11.66
CA ILE A 183 -12.82 40.00 -11.94
C ILE A 183 -12.99 40.91 -10.72
N SER A 184 -13.11 40.34 -9.51
CA SER A 184 -13.21 41.13 -8.28
C SER A 184 -11.96 41.97 -8.03
N ILE A 185 -10.75 41.47 -8.30
CA ILE A 185 -9.50 42.24 -8.17
C ILE A 185 -9.45 43.36 -9.23
N HIS A 186 -9.84 43.05 -10.47
CA HIS A 186 -9.89 44.03 -11.54
C HIS A 186 -10.85 45.18 -11.21
N LEU A 187 -12.05 44.85 -10.72
CA LEU A 187 -13.06 45.84 -10.31
C LEU A 187 -12.64 46.63 -9.06
N ALA A 188 -11.97 45.99 -8.10
CA ALA A 188 -11.43 46.65 -6.89
C ALA A 188 -10.40 47.74 -7.23
N ASN A 189 -9.59 47.52 -8.27
CA ASN A 189 -8.62 48.51 -8.74
C ASN A 189 -9.27 49.66 -9.53
N VAL A 190 -10.51 49.51 -10.00
CA VAL A 190 -11.22 50.50 -10.82
C VAL A 190 -12.22 51.31 -9.99
N PHE A 191 -12.85 50.70 -8.96
CA PHE A 191 -13.86 51.33 -8.11
C PHE A 191 -13.40 51.33 -6.65
N GLU A 192 -12.70 52.39 -6.23
CA GLU A 192 -12.05 52.47 -4.91
C GLU A 192 -13.02 52.82 -3.75
N ILE A 193 -14.21 53.37 -4.06
CA ILE A 193 -15.05 54.03 -3.05
C ILE A 193 -16.25 53.18 -2.58
N ASP A 194 -16.79 52.27 -3.41
CA ASP A 194 -17.95 51.42 -3.05
C ASP A 194 -17.85 49.98 -3.61
N GLY A 195 -16.67 49.56 -4.09
CA GLY A 195 -16.44 48.27 -4.76
C GLY A 195 -15.95 47.14 -3.85
N PRO A 196 -15.92 45.89 -4.36
CA PRO A 196 -15.32 44.77 -3.63
C PRO A 196 -13.83 45.04 -3.35
N THR A 197 -13.34 44.66 -2.18
CA THR A 197 -11.94 44.90 -1.80
C THR A 197 -10.98 43.94 -2.52
N VAL A 198 -9.73 44.39 -2.76
CA VAL A 198 -8.66 43.54 -3.31
C VAL A 198 -8.44 42.29 -2.45
N SER A 199 -8.57 42.40 -1.12
CA SER A 199 -8.43 41.26 -0.18
C SER A 199 -9.50 40.19 -0.38
N THR A 200 -10.73 40.59 -0.74
CA THR A 200 -11.82 39.67 -1.08
C THR A 200 -11.50 38.91 -2.36
N GLY A 201 -11.04 39.62 -3.39
CA GLY A 201 -10.64 39.02 -4.66
C GLY A 201 -9.48 38.03 -4.52
N LEU A 202 -8.47 38.37 -3.72
CA LEU A 202 -7.36 37.46 -3.38
C LEU A 202 -7.84 36.23 -2.61
N SER A 203 -8.78 36.39 -1.69
CA SER A 203 -9.34 35.28 -0.92
C SER A 203 -10.08 34.26 -1.80
N LEU A 204 -10.80 34.72 -2.83
CA LEU A 204 -11.43 33.86 -3.83
C LEU A 204 -10.39 33.07 -4.65
N VAL A 205 -9.30 33.74 -5.06
CA VAL A 205 -8.20 33.10 -5.80
C VAL A 205 -7.51 32.03 -4.93
N ILE A 206 -7.25 32.33 -3.65
CA ILE A 206 -6.68 31.38 -2.68
C ILE A 206 -7.61 30.17 -2.52
N GLU A 207 -8.92 30.40 -2.39
CA GLU A 207 -9.90 29.32 -2.27
C GLU A 207 -9.91 28.39 -3.50
N SER A 208 -9.70 28.92 -4.72
CA SER A 208 -9.53 28.09 -5.92
C SER A 208 -8.30 27.19 -5.84
N PHE A 209 -7.17 27.69 -5.35
CA PHE A 209 -5.96 26.86 -5.17
C PHE A 209 -6.14 25.79 -4.10
N LEU A 210 -6.88 26.08 -3.02
CA LEU A 210 -7.22 25.09 -2.00
C LEU A 210 -8.12 23.98 -2.56
N GLN A 211 -9.08 24.30 -3.42
CA GLN A 211 -9.93 23.30 -4.09
C GLN A 211 -9.13 22.38 -5.03
N ILE A 212 -8.19 22.94 -5.79
CA ILE A 212 -7.27 22.14 -6.62
C ILE A 212 -6.38 21.25 -5.73
N SER A 213 -5.97 21.77 -4.57
CA SER A 213 -5.18 21.01 -3.59
C SER A 213 -5.95 19.83 -3.00
N GLN A 214 -7.27 19.96 -2.76
CA GLN A 214 -8.13 18.83 -2.39
C GLN A 214 -8.19 17.75 -3.46
N ALA A 215 -8.35 18.15 -4.73
CA ALA A 215 -8.32 17.21 -5.85
C ALA A 215 -6.95 16.51 -5.96
N TYR A 216 -5.87 17.25 -5.72
CA TYR A 216 -4.52 16.68 -5.65
C TYR A 216 -4.39 15.67 -4.51
N PHE A 217 -4.84 15.96 -3.28
CA PHE A 217 -4.74 15.01 -2.17
C PHE A 217 -5.59 13.74 -2.39
N LEU A 218 -6.78 13.89 -3.00
CA LEU A 218 -7.60 12.75 -3.39
C LEU A 218 -6.92 11.88 -4.44
N ALA A 219 -6.22 12.47 -5.41
CA ALA A 219 -5.44 11.76 -6.42
C ALA A 219 -4.13 11.18 -5.86
N SER A 220 -3.51 11.90 -4.92
CA SER A 220 -2.19 11.63 -4.36
C SER A 220 -2.16 10.37 -3.51
N THR A 221 -0.96 9.84 -3.46
CA THR A 221 -0.56 8.55 -2.94
C THR A 221 0.20 8.68 -1.63
N ASN A 222 0.36 9.93 -1.18
CA ASN A 222 1.18 10.30 -0.05
C ASN A 222 0.59 9.75 1.27
N GLN A 223 1.46 9.30 2.17
CA GLN A 223 1.08 8.78 3.50
C GLN A 223 0.46 9.89 4.37
N SER A 224 0.80 11.16 4.11
CA SER A 224 0.22 12.31 4.80
C SER A 224 -1.02 12.91 4.13
N ARG A 225 -1.60 12.26 3.11
CA ARG A 225 -2.73 12.82 2.35
C ARG A 225 -3.99 13.06 3.20
N GLU A 226 -4.22 12.23 4.22
CA GLU A 226 -5.39 12.34 5.09
C GLU A 226 -5.31 13.60 5.94
N PHE A 227 -4.16 13.78 6.61
CA PHE A 227 -3.86 14.99 7.36
C PHE A 227 -3.88 16.23 6.46
N GLY A 228 -3.27 16.14 5.27
CA GLY A 228 -3.25 17.24 4.30
C GLY A 228 -4.64 17.64 3.81
N SER A 229 -5.50 16.67 3.46
CA SER A 229 -6.87 16.92 3.01
C SER A 229 -7.73 17.53 4.12
N VAL A 230 -7.63 17.05 5.36
CA VAL A 230 -8.34 17.63 6.50
C VAL A 230 -7.86 19.06 6.77
N ALA A 231 -6.56 19.31 6.76
CA ALA A 231 -6.00 20.65 6.96
C ALA A 231 -6.50 21.63 5.90
N VAL A 232 -6.50 21.24 4.63
CA VAL A 232 -7.02 22.08 3.53
C VAL A 232 -8.53 22.33 3.71
N ALA A 233 -9.31 21.34 4.15
CA ALA A 233 -10.76 21.51 4.37
C ALA A 233 -11.05 22.52 5.50
N VAL A 234 -10.26 22.49 6.57
CA VAL A 234 -10.35 23.48 7.66
C VAL A 234 -10.03 24.88 7.14
N ILE A 235 -8.96 25.05 6.37
CA ILE A 235 -8.60 26.36 5.80
C ILE A 235 -9.70 26.85 4.85
N GLN A 236 -10.27 25.96 4.02
CA GLN A 236 -11.40 26.31 3.15
C GLN A 236 -12.63 26.78 3.95
N PHE A 237 -12.94 26.14 5.08
CA PHE A 237 -14.03 26.57 5.94
C PHE A 237 -13.82 28.01 6.46
N TRP A 238 -12.61 28.34 6.91
CA TRP A 238 -12.28 29.71 7.32
C TRP A 238 -12.37 30.72 6.17
N CYS A 239 -11.93 30.35 4.96
CA CYS A 239 -12.11 31.18 3.77
C CYS A 239 -13.59 31.40 3.44
N VAL A 240 -14.44 30.37 3.56
CA VAL A 240 -15.89 30.48 3.36
C VAL A 240 -16.51 31.46 4.35
N VAL A 241 -16.13 31.40 5.62
CA VAL A 241 -16.63 32.31 6.67
C VAL A 241 -16.21 33.75 6.37
N TYR A 242 -14.95 33.96 5.96
CA TYR A 242 -14.47 35.29 5.58
C TYR A 242 -15.23 35.89 4.38
N LEU A 243 -15.59 35.04 3.40
CA LEU A 243 -16.32 35.43 2.20
C LEU A 243 -17.84 35.48 2.38
N TRP A 244 -18.36 35.19 3.57
CA TRP A 244 -19.79 35.02 3.84
C TRP A 244 -20.64 36.24 3.48
N SER A 245 -20.11 37.45 3.71
CA SER A 245 -20.86 38.69 3.48
C SER A 245 -21.00 39.06 1.99
N ILE A 246 -20.17 38.47 1.11
CA ILE A 246 -20.04 38.90 -0.28
C ILE A 246 -20.48 37.79 -1.24
N ARG A 247 -20.37 36.53 -0.82
CA ARG A 247 -20.75 35.37 -1.63
C ARG A 247 -22.19 34.97 -1.36
N ASP A 248 -22.91 34.63 -2.43
CA ASP A 248 -24.25 34.07 -2.31
C ASP A 248 -24.28 32.86 -1.37
N PRO A 249 -25.29 32.76 -0.49
CA PRO A 249 -25.36 31.70 0.51
C PRO A 249 -25.41 30.30 -0.12
N TRP A 250 -26.06 30.16 -1.29
CA TRP A 250 -26.11 28.89 -2.02
C TRP A 250 -24.73 28.45 -2.54
N MET A 251 -23.92 29.37 -3.05
CA MET A 251 -22.55 29.08 -3.48
C MET A 251 -21.68 28.68 -2.28
N SER A 252 -21.85 29.36 -1.15
CA SER A 252 -21.15 28.99 0.10
C SER A 252 -21.45 27.56 0.52
N ILE A 253 -22.71 27.15 0.47
CA ILE A 253 -23.11 25.77 0.79
C ILE A 253 -22.46 24.78 -0.17
N LEU A 254 -22.46 25.05 -1.48
CA LEU A 254 -21.84 24.17 -2.47
C LEU A 254 -20.35 23.95 -2.23
N HIS A 255 -19.61 25.01 -1.89
CA HIS A 255 -18.18 24.91 -1.61
C HIS A 255 -17.89 24.11 -0.34
N VAL A 256 -18.68 24.28 0.72
CA VAL A 256 -18.55 23.49 1.95
C VAL A 256 -18.88 22.02 1.70
N VAL A 257 -19.99 21.73 1.02
CA VAL A 257 -20.40 20.36 0.68
C VAL A 257 -19.35 19.68 -0.19
N SER A 258 -18.84 20.36 -1.21
CA SER A 258 -17.76 19.85 -2.05
C SER A 258 -16.50 19.52 -1.25
N ALA A 259 -16.06 20.41 -0.34
CA ALA A 259 -14.91 20.18 0.51
C ALA A 259 -15.10 18.97 1.45
N VAL A 260 -16.28 18.84 2.05
CA VAL A 260 -16.62 17.69 2.92
C VAL A 260 -16.62 16.39 2.13
N ILE A 261 -17.24 16.36 0.94
CA ILE A 261 -17.29 15.16 0.10
C ILE A 261 -15.88 14.78 -0.38
N MET A 262 -15.08 15.74 -0.87
CA MET A 262 -13.70 15.49 -1.29
C MET A 262 -12.83 14.95 -0.16
N THR A 263 -13.00 15.49 1.05
CA THR A 263 -12.29 15.00 2.26
C THR A 263 -12.75 13.59 2.64
N ALA A 264 -14.07 13.34 2.67
CA ALA A 264 -14.63 12.04 2.98
C ALA A 264 -14.18 10.96 1.98
N LEU A 265 -14.15 11.29 0.68
CA LEU A 265 -13.63 10.40 -0.36
C LEU A 265 -12.13 10.14 -0.18
N THR A 266 -11.36 11.15 0.25
CA THR A 266 -9.92 11.01 0.51
C THR A 266 -9.65 10.10 1.71
N LEU A 267 -10.41 10.25 2.80
CA LEU A 267 -10.32 9.41 4.01
C LEU A 267 -10.84 7.99 3.77
N SER A 268 -11.88 7.84 2.97
CA SER A 268 -12.49 6.52 2.66
C SER A 268 -11.69 5.75 1.60
N ARG A 269 -10.68 6.36 0.98
CA ARG A 269 -9.85 5.74 -0.06
C ARG A 269 -8.90 4.73 0.56
N HIS A 270 -9.37 3.51 0.80
CA HIS A 270 -8.52 2.42 1.27
C HIS A 270 -7.34 2.17 0.29
N TYR A 271 -6.18 1.88 0.86
CA TYR A 271 -5.07 1.31 0.12
C TYR A 271 -5.50 -0.06 -0.41
N SER A 272 -5.79 -0.15 -1.70
CA SER A 272 -5.88 -1.46 -2.34
C SER A 272 -4.44 -1.94 -2.52
N VAL A 273 -4.05 -2.92 -1.72
CA VAL A 273 -2.98 -3.81 -2.16
C VAL A 273 -3.54 -4.44 -3.43
N LYS A 274 -2.96 -4.14 -4.60
CA LYS A 274 -3.06 -5.07 -5.71
C LYS A 274 -2.48 -6.36 -5.14
N ALA A 275 -3.34 -7.28 -4.70
CA ALA A 275 -3.00 -8.69 -4.80
C ALA A 275 -2.51 -8.80 -6.24
N ALA A 276 -1.25 -9.20 -6.40
CA ALA A 276 -0.71 -9.47 -7.73
C ALA A 276 -1.82 -10.23 -8.47
N LYS A 277 -2.27 -9.66 -9.60
CA LYS A 277 -3.14 -10.38 -10.51
C LYS A 277 -2.31 -11.55 -11.02
N PHE A 278 -2.24 -12.61 -10.22
CA PHE A 278 -2.01 -13.93 -10.73
C PHE A 278 -3.24 -14.20 -11.58
N CYS A 279 -3.05 -14.17 -12.89
CA CYS A 279 -4.11 -14.54 -13.82
C CYS A 279 -4.67 -15.90 -13.39
N VAL A 280 -5.97 -15.91 -13.15
CA VAL A 280 -6.79 -17.14 -13.20
C VAL A 280 -6.91 -17.56 -14.65
#